data_AF-A0A969C6U9-F1
#
_entry.id   AF-A0A969C6U9-F1
#
_cell.length_a   1.000
_cell.length_b   1.000
_cell.length_c   1.000
_cell.angle_alpha   90.00
_cell.angle_beta   90.00
_cell.angle_gamma   90.00
#
_symmetry.space_group_name_H-M   'P 1'
#
loop_
_entity.id
_entity.type
_entity.pdbx_description
1 polymer ?
#
loop_
_entity_poly.entity_id
_entity_poly.type
_entity_poly.pdbx_seq_one_letter_code
_entity_poly.pdbx_strand_id
1 'polypeptide(L)'
;MPDFRWTFLDPREFPNDPLNGRMVLARGVRIFGKATVEDYRGGRHTVFMEQELQVRDAPLFSHAIFYNMDMEIAPGPRMDVWGPVHANGDMYIQSGGGLAFHMGVTSAGQMFHGPKNGFGKGTDNAGVWFVDRDANLVSMQQGGSWLDSLDSDWRDESSNLWHGNVQSEEHGVPVHNPVSIDDYVADDIATVTDETENHGYRLIQPVNSTRPSEVSDIEVEKQKFAYKAGLTIEVDTSSGSATLYAYERDLYGDIVYDGSTPGAYPSATPESWRWRTSPRTR
;
A
#
# COMPACT_ATOMS: atom_id res chain seq x y z
N MET A 1 -18.56 -23.43 -1.63
CA MET A 1 -17.61 -22.44 -2.17
C MET A 1 -16.55 -22.20 -1.11
N PRO A 2 -15.30 -21.86 -1.50
CA PRO A 2 -14.30 -21.39 -0.57
C PRO A 2 -14.88 -20.23 0.24
N ASP A 3 -14.76 -20.27 1.55
CA ASP A 3 -15.19 -19.18 2.41
C ASP A 3 -14.17 -18.05 2.35
N PHE A 4 -14.66 -16.84 2.07
CA PHE A 4 -13.87 -15.63 2.18
C PHE A 4 -13.99 -15.11 3.59
N ARG A 5 -12.86 -14.91 4.26
CA ARG A 5 -12.85 -14.39 5.62
C ARG A 5 -11.79 -13.31 5.79
N TRP A 6 -12.24 -12.16 6.27
CA TRP A 6 -11.35 -11.14 6.81
C TRP A 6 -10.67 -11.67 8.07
N THR A 7 -9.34 -11.71 8.03
CA THR A 7 -8.50 -12.22 9.12
C THR A 7 -7.40 -11.21 9.39
N PHE A 8 -7.22 -10.84 10.65
CA PHE A 8 -6.04 -10.10 11.08
C PHE A 8 -4.90 -11.08 11.30
N LEU A 9 -3.76 -10.84 10.67
CA LEU A 9 -2.56 -11.66 10.89
C LEU A 9 -1.79 -11.08 12.07
N ASP A 10 -1.99 -11.66 13.26
CA ASP A 10 -1.29 -11.23 14.46
C ASP A 10 0.23 -11.49 14.32
N PRO A 11 1.09 -10.44 14.40
CA PRO A 11 2.54 -10.61 14.35
C PRO A 11 3.10 -11.58 15.38
N ARG A 12 2.39 -11.79 16.50
CA ARG A 12 2.81 -12.73 17.55
C ARG A 12 2.62 -14.19 17.16
N GLU A 13 1.65 -14.48 16.30
CA GLU A 13 1.35 -15.83 15.81
C GLU A 13 2.09 -16.12 14.50
N PHE A 14 2.28 -15.11 13.65
CA PHE A 14 2.85 -15.22 12.32
C PHE A 14 4.03 -14.23 12.10
N PRO A 15 5.11 -14.33 12.89
CA PRO A 15 6.19 -13.33 12.89
C PRO A 15 6.93 -13.22 11.56
N ASN A 16 7.07 -14.32 10.83
CA ASN A 16 7.80 -14.37 9.55
C ASN A 16 6.88 -14.26 8.33
N ASP A 17 5.60 -13.95 8.55
CA ASP A 17 4.67 -13.77 7.44
C ASP A 17 4.82 -12.36 6.86
N PRO A 18 5.02 -12.20 5.54
CA PRO A 18 5.21 -10.87 4.93
C PRO A 18 3.95 -9.99 5.04
N LEU A 19 2.80 -10.57 5.38
CA LEU A 19 1.54 -9.86 5.62
C LEU A 19 1.24 -9.70 7.12
N ASN A 20 2.20 -9.94 8.01
CA ASN A 20 2.00 -9.77 9.46
C ASN A 20 1.52 -8.35 9.80
N GLY A 21 0.69 -8.23 10.84
CA GLY A 21 0.13 -6.96 11.29
C GLY A 21 -0.94 -6.36 10.35
N ARG A 22 -1.40 -7.11 9.33
CA ARG A 22 -2.36 -6.63 8.33
C ARG A 22 -3.68 -7.37 8.39
N MET A 23 -4.73 -6.68 7.96
CA MET A 23 -6.02 -7.30 7.64
C MET A 23 -5.96 -7.88 6.22
N VAL A 24 -6.15 -9.19 6.11
CA VAL A 24 -6.15 -9.90 4.82
C VAL A 24 -7.50 -10.55 4.56
N LEU A 25 -7.91 -10.59 3.30
CA LEU A 25 -8.99 -11.43 2.84
C LEU A 25 -8.40 -12.80 2.50
N ALA A 26 -8.62 -13.79 3.37
CA ALA A 26 -8.09 -15.13 3.18
C ALA A 26 -9.14 -16.05 2.54
N ARG A 27 -8.66 -16.97 1.69
CA ARG A 27 -9.42 -18.04 1.06
C ARG A 27 -8.63 -19.35 1.12
N GLY A 28 -9.21 -20.37 1.76
CA GLY A 28 -8.69 -21.73 1.74
C GLY A 28 -9.14 -22.51 0.52
N VAL A 29 -8.21 -23.19 -0.16
CA VAL A 29 -8.49 -24.15 -1.22
C VAL A 29 -7.95 -25.50 -0.79
N ARG A 30 -8.87 -26.41 -0.43
CA ARG A 30 -8.51 -27.79 -0.11
C ARG A 30 -8.21 -28.57 -1.39
N ILE A 31 -7.01 -29.11 -1.45
CA ILE A 31 -6.48 -29.96 -2.51
C ILE A 31 -6.49 -31.38 -1.98
N PHE A 32 -7.14 -32.28 -2.71
CA PHE A 32 -7.19 -33.70 -2.37
C PHE A 32 -6.36 -34.51 -3.36
N GLY A 33 -5.39 -35.24 -2.85
CA GLY A 33 -4.61 -36.23 -3.60
C GLY A 33 -5.20 -37.62 -3.42
N LYS A 34 -5.21 -38.41 -4.48
CA LYS A 34 -5.51 -39.85 -4.43
C LYS A 34 -4.42 -40.59 -5.17
N ALA A 35 -3.78 -41.53 -4.49
CA ALA A 35 -2.90 -42.50 -5.13
C ALA A 35 -3.50 -43.89 -4.98
N THR A 36 -3.37 -44.69 -6.04
CA THR A 36 -3.81 -46.08 -6.04
C THR A 36 -2.71 -46.92 -6.63
N VAL A 37 -2.28 -47.94 -5.90
CA VAL A 37 -1.27 -48.92 -6.31
C VAL A 37 -1.90 -50.30 -6.30
N GLU A 38 -1.48 -51.11 -7.24
CA GLU A 38 -1.77 -52.54 -7.27
C GLU A 38 -0.50 -53.29 -6.87
N ASP A 39 -0.61 -54.19 -5.90
CA ASP A 39 0.49 -55.03 -5.47
C ASP A 39 0.70 -56.19 -6.46
N TYR A 40 1.82 -56.91 -6.32
CA TYR A 40 2.14 -58.06 -7.19
C TYR A 40 1.19 -59.26 -7.03
N ARG A 41 0.29 -59.24 -6.04
CA ARG A 41 -0.74 -60.25 -5.77
C ARG A 41 -2.13 -59.80 -6.25
N GLY A 42 -2.25 -58.64 -6.92
CA GLY A 42 -3.52 -58.07 -7.39
C GLY A 42 -4.31 -57.33 -6.30
N GLY A 43 -3.72 -57.09 -5.14
CA GLY A 43 -4.29 -56.29 -4.07
C GLY A 43 -4.21 -54.80 -4.39
N ARG A 44 -5.35 -54.09 -4.36
CA ARG A 44 -5.41 -52.66 -4.67
C ARG A 44 -5.42 -51.81 -3.41
N HIS A 45 -4.39 -51.00 -3.24
CA HIS A 45 -4.23 -50.08 -2.11
C HIS A 45 -4.52 -48.65 -2.56
N THR A 46 -5.34 -47.93 -1.82
CA THR A 46 -5.64 -46.52 -2.08
C THR A 46 -5.25 -45.69 -0.87
N VAL A 47 -4.54 -44.60 -1.10
CA VAL A 47 -4.25 -43.58 -0.09
C VAL A 47 -4.82 -42.24 -0.55
N PHE A 48 -5.22 -41.44 0.43
CA PHE A 48 -5.72 -40.09 0.23
C PHE A 48 -4.81 -39.11 0.97
N MET A 49 -4.57 -37.96 0.37
CA MET A 49 -3.88 -36.83 0.96
C MET A 49 -4.80 -35.62 0.90
N GLU A 50 -4.76 -34.78 1.93
CA GLU A 50 -5.40 -33.47 1.94
C GLU A 50 -4.34 -32.42 2.23
N GLN A 51 -4.35 -31.32 1.47
CA GLN A 51 -3.53 -30.14 1.70
C GLN A 51 -4.41 -28.91 1.52
N GLU A 52 -4.20 -27.87 2.32
CA GLU A 52 -4.86 -26.58 2.15
C GLU A 52 -3.90 -25.57 1.55
N LEU A 53 -4.28 -24.99 0.41
CA LEU A 53 -3.63 -23.82 -0.19
C LEU A 53 -4.41 -22.58 0.22
N GLN A 54 -3.78 -21.67 0.96
CA GLN A 54 -4.41 -20.42 1.34
C GLN A 54 -3.98 -19.29 0.37
N VAL A 55 -4.95 -18.62 -0.24
CA VAL A 55 -4.75 -17.40 -1.02
C VAL A 55 -5.16 -16.22 -0.14
N ARG A 56 -4.35 -15.15 -0.12
CA ARG A 56 -4.54 -13.99 0.75
C ARG A 56 -4.40 -12.71 -0.05
N ASP A 57 -5.41 -11.85 0.03
CA ASP A 57 -5.40 -10.53 -0.57
C ASP A 57 -5.29 -9.47 0.54
N ALA A 58 -4.29 -8.59 0.46
CA ALA A 58 -4.11 -7.48 1.39
C ALA A 58 -4.29 -6.15 0.62
N PRO A 59 -5.25 -5.29 1.01
CA PRO A 59 -5.38 -3.98 0.39
C PRO A 59 -4.19 -3.08 0.76
N LEU A 60 -3.67 -2.27 -0.17
CA LEU A 60 -2.57 -1.33 0.12
C LEU A 60 -2.90 -0.30 1.19
N PHE A 61 -4.18 0.01 1.39
CA PHE A 61 -4.65 0.90 2.45
C PHE A 61 -4.54 0.28 3.86
N SER A 62 -3.94 -0.91 3.99
CA SER A 62 -3.64 -1.53 5.28
C SER A 62 -2.31 -1.08 5.89
N HIS A 63 -1.49 -0.32 5.15
CA HIS A 63 -0.26 0.27 5.63
C HIS A 63 -0.46 1.69 6.16
N ALA A 64 0.25 2.04 7.23
CA ALA A 64 0.35 3.43 7.66
C ALA A 64 1.20 4.25 6.70
N ILE A 65 2.28 3.63 6.19
CA ILE A 65 3.18 4.24 5.21
C ILE A 65 3.49 3.17 4.17
N PHE A 66 3.24 3.50 2.90
CA PHE A 66 3.57 2.66 1.77
C PHE A 66 4.25 3.49 0.68
N TYR A 67 5.40 3.03 0.19
CA TYR A 67 6.09 3.60 -0.95
C TYR A 67 6.22 2.54 -2.04
N ASN A 68 5.83 2.87 -3.28
CA ASN A 68 6.07 2.01 -4.44
C ASN A 68 7.51 2.11 -4.99
N MET A 69 8.36 2.89 -4.34
CA MET A 69 9.75 3.20 -4.67
C MET A 69 10.58 3.13 -3.38
N ASP A 70 11.82 3.63 -3.43
CA ASP A 70 12.62 3.82 -2.21
C ASP A 70 11.92 4.77 -1.23
N MET A 71 11.99 4.43 0.05
CA MET A 71 11.45 5.25 1.13
C MET A 71 12.59 5.94 1.87
N GLU A 72 12.54 7.27 1.99
CA GLU A 72 13.37 8.01 2.94
C GLU A 72 12.48 8.57 4.05
N ILE A 73 12.80 8.23 5.31
CA ILE A 73 12.10 8.74 6.49
C ILE A 73 13.11 9.32 7.49
N ALA A 74 13.01 10.63 7.72
CA ALA A 74 13.95 11.40 8.52
C ALA A 74 13.23 12.52 9.30
N PRO A 75 12.41 12.20 10.32
CA PRO A 75 11.68 13.22 11.06
C PRO A 75 12.64 14.03 11.95
N GLY A 76 12.47 15.35 11.93
CA GLY A 76 13.20 16.26 12.81
C GLY A 76 12.73 16.14 14.28
N PRO A 77 11.46 16.39 14.59
CA PRO A 77 10.87 16.07 15.89
C PRO A 77 10.62 14.57 16.07
N ARG A 78 10.32 14.15 17.30
CA ARG A 78 9.90 12.77 17.58
C ARG A 78 8.67 12.38 16.75
N MET A 79 8.72 11.22 16.11
CA MET A 79 7.63 10.63 15.33
C MET A 79 7.33 9.21 15.81
N ASP A 80 6.05 8.93 16.05
CA ASP A 80 5.54 7.60 16.41
C ASP A 80 4.62 7.11 15.28
N VAL A 81 4.96 6.00 14.63
CA VAL A 81 4.24 5.42 13.49
C VAL A 81 3.41 4.23 13.96
N TRP A 82 2.10 4.36 13.80
CA TRP A 82 1.11 3.35 14.17
C TRP A 82 0.51 2.71 12.92
N GLY A 83 0.94 1.49 12.64
CA GLY A 83 0.52 0.69 11.49
C GLY A 83 1.71 0.13 10.70
N PRO A 84 1.51 -0.89 9.86
CA PRO A 84 2.58 -1.49 9.08
C PRO A 84 3.20 -0.49 8.10
N VAL A 85 4.50 -0.64 7.85
CA VAL A 85 5.25 0.20 6.91
C VAL A 85 5.88 -0.69 5.83
N HIS A 86 5.78 -0.25 4.57
CA HIS A 86 6.39 -0.97 3.47
C HIS A 86 6.96 -0.07 2.38
N ALA A 87 8.06 -0.51 1.77
CA ALA A 87 8.65 0.10 0.59
C ALA A 87 8.98 -0.99 -0.42
N ASN A 88 8.59 -0.76 -1.68
CA ASN A 88 8.95 -1.66 -2.79
C ASN A 88 10.43 -1.50 -3.20
N GLY A 89 11.08 -0.39 -2.83
CA GLY A 89 12.51 -0.19 -2.97
C GLY A 89 13.23 -0.19 -1.61
N ASP A 90 14.44 0.38 -1.59
CA ASP A 90 15.26 0.49 -0.38
C ASP A 90 14.61 1.43 0.66
N MET A 91 14.89 1.19 1.93
CA MET A 91 14.53 2.08 3.02
C MET A 91 15.74 2.78 3.61
N TYR A 92 15.68 4.11 3.68
CA TYR A 92 16.67 4.99 4.29
C TYR A 92 16.03 5.63 5.53
N ILE A 93 16.48 5.19 6.72
CA ILE A 93 15.82 5.47 7.99
C ILE A 93 16.79 6.21 8.91
N GLN A 94 16.39 7.37 9.39
CA GLN A 94 17.14 8.12 10.39
C GLN A 94 16.20 9.01 11.19
N SER A 95 16.69 9.68 12.23
CA SER A 95 15.87 10.64 12.96
C SER A 95 16.71 11.71 13.66
N GLY A 96 16.20 12.95 13.69
CA GLY A 96 16.76 14.04 14.49
C GLY A 96 16.25 14.10 15.93
N GLY A 97 15.05 13.54 16.21
CA GLY A 97 14.36 13.67 17.50
C GLY A 97 13.77 12.38 18.06
N GLY A 98 13.90 11.28 17.33
CA GLY A 98 13.37 9.96 17.64
C GLY A 98 12.34 9.47 16.61
N LEU A 99 12.44 8.21 16.19
CA LEU A 99 11.47 7.56 15.29
C LEU A 99 11.11 6.19 15.84
N ALA A 100 9.84 5.95 16.14
CA ALA A 100 9.37 4.68 16.69
C ALA A 100 8.30 4.04 15.78
N PHE A 101 8.54 2.81 15.37
CA PHE A 101 7.59 1.98 14.63
C PHE A 101 6.93 0.98 15.57
N HIS A 102 5.61 1.06 15.69
CA HIS A 102 4.82 0.24 16.62
C HIS A 102 4.26 -1.04 15.98
N MET A 103 4.57 -1.28 14.70
CA MET A 103 4.17 -2.47 13.93
C MET A 103 5.26 -2.83 12.91
N GLY A 104 5.04 -3.90 12.14
CA GLY A 104 6.00 -4.44 11.18
C GLY A 104 6.44 -3.44 10.11
N VAL A 105 7.75 -3.42 9.84
CA VAL A 105 8.41 -2.61 8.82
C VAL A 105 9.09 -3.57 7.84
N THR A 106 8.77 -3.44 6.55
CA THR A 106 9.22 -4.40 5.53
C THR A 106 9.69 -3.68 4.27
N SER A 107 10.85 -4.03 3.73
CA SER A 107 11.34 -3.51 2.45
C SER A 107 11.51 -4.66 1.47
N ALA A 108 11.09 -4.48 0.21
CA ALA A 108 11.44 -5.40 -0.86
C ALA A 108 12.88 -5.19 -1.39
N GLY A 109 13.53 -4.11 -0.97
CA GLY A 109 14.97 -3.87 -1.12
C GLY A 109 15.71 -3.95 0.22
N GLN A 110 16.80 -3.19 0.35
CA GLN A 110 17.63 -3.13 1.54
C GLN A 110 17.16 -2.08 2.54
N MET A 111 17.58 -2.19 3.80
CA MET A 111 17.27 -1.21 4.85
C MET A 111 18.56 -0.62 5.40
N PHE A 112 18.66 0.71 5.44
CA PHE A 112 19.87 1.44 5.84
C PHE A 112 19.57 2.48 6.91
N HIS A 113 20.52 2.64 7.83
CA HIS A 113 20.54 3.83 8.66
C HIS A 113 21.18 5.02 7.91
N GLY A 114 20.48 6.15 7.87
CA GLY A 114 20.97 7.40 7.29
C GLY A 114 20.22 7.85 6.04
N PRO A 115 20.66 8.95 5.40
CA PRO A 115 20.02 9.49 4.22
C PRO A 115 20.33 8.64 2.99
N LYS A 116 19.42 8.69 2.00
CA LYS A 116 19.74 8.21 0.66
C LYS A 116 20.91 9.00 0.08
N ASN A 117 21.88 8.30 -0.49
CA ASN A 117 23.05 8.92 -1.12
C ASN A 117 22.63 9.84 -2.29
N GLY A 118 23.38 10.93 -2.49
CA GLY A 118 23.18 11.86 -3.61
C GLY A 118 22.31 13.08 -3.33
N PHE A 119 21.59 13.12 -2.20
CA PHE A 119 20.70 14.25 -1.85
C PHE A 119 21.33 15.31 -0.94
N GLY A 120 22.62 15.18 -0.61
CA GLY A 120 23.37 16.17 0.17
C GLY A 120 22.90 16.33 1.62
N LYS A 121 22.10 15.41 2.14
CA LYS A 121 21.67 15.40 3.54
C LYS A 121 22.73 14.76 4.44
N GLY A 122 22.86 15.30 5.64
CA GLY A 122 23.68 14.68 6.70
C GLY A 122 22.95 13.51 7.35
N THR A 123 23.71 12.71 8.10
CA THR A 123 23.18 11.63 8.93
C THR A 123 22.74 12.17 10.28
N ASP A 124 21.45 12.01 10.58
CA ASP A 124 20.91 12.20 11.92
C ASP A 124 21.00 10.90 12.72
N ASN A 125 21.39 10.98 13.99
CA ASN A 125 21.70 9.81 14.81
C ASN A 125 20.84 9.72 16.09
N ALA A 126 19.68 10.40 16.13
CA ALA A 126 18.73 10.15 17.22
C ALA A 126 18.11 8.75 17.06
N GLY A 127 17.55 8.23 18.15
CA GLY A 127 17.13 6.83 18.18
C GLY A 127 16.05 6.49 17.14
N VAL A 128 16.23 5.34 16.50
CA VAL A 128 15.22 4.65 15.69
C VAL A 128 14.86 3.37 16.43
N TRP A 129 13.57 3.11 16.63
CA TRP A 129 13.10 1.93 17.35
C TRP A 129 12.04 1.18 16.55
N PHE A 130 12.13 -0.14 16.58
CA PHE A 130 11.12 -1.04 16.04
C PHE A 130 10.56 -1.91 17.14
N VAL A 131 9.32 -2.34 16.96
CA VAL A 131 8.62 -3.16 17.94
C VAL A 131 9.11 -4.62 17.89
N ASP A 132 9.32 -5.25 19.05
CA ASP A 132 9.55 -6.69 19.16
C ASP A 132 8.21 -7.47 19.27
N ARG A 133 8.27 -8.79 19.48
CA ARG A 133 7.07 -9.64 19.67
C ARG A 133 6.22 -9.23 20.87
N ASP A 134 6.84 -8.73 21.93
CA ASP A 134 6.19 -8.42 23.20
C ASP A 134 5.73 -6.95 23.28
N ALA A 135 5.74 -6.25 22.13
CA ALA A 135 5.38 -4.85 21.96
C ALA A 135 6.36 -3.85 22.61
N ASN A 136 7.60 -4.26 22.86
CA ASN A 136 8.64 -3.34 23.33
C ASN A 136 9.32 -2.66 22.14
N LEU A 137 9.63 -1.38 22.30
CA LEU A 137 10.45 -0.63 21.33
C LEU A 137 11.92 -0.94 21.54
N VAL A 138 12.53 -1.59 20.55
CA VAL A 138 13.94 -2.00 20.54
C VAL A 138 14.72 -1.17 19.52
N SER A 139 15.83 -0.61 19.98
CA SER A 139 16.67 0.31 19.20
C SER A 139 17.26 -0.35 17.96
N MET A 140 17.36 0.37 16.84
CA MET A 140 18.17 0.01 15.68
C MET A 140 19.67 0.14 15.96
N GLN A 141 20.05 1.05 16.87
CA GLN A 141 21.43 1.14 17.32
C GLN A 141 21.72 0.05 18.35
N GLN A 142 22.61 -0.87 18.00
CA GLN A 142 23.05 -2.02 18.79
C GLN A 142 24.56 -1.97 19.02
N GLY A 143 25.01 -2.08 20.27
CA GLY A 143 26.44 -2.10 20.60
C GLY A 143 27.25 -0.86 20.16
N GLY A 144 26.59 0.26 19.83
CA GLY A 144 27.21 1.48 19.31
C GLY A 144 27.22 1.58 17.77
N SER A 145 26.84 0.53 17.07
CA SER A 145 26.64 0.49 15.60
C SER A 145 25.15 0.50 15.26
N TRP A 146 24.82 0.82 14.02
CA TRP A 146 23.46 0.69 13.51
C TRP A 146 23.29 -0.69 12.89
N LEU A 147 22.32 -1.47 13.37
CA LEU A 147 21.99 -2.77 12.79
C LEU A 147 21.15 -2.53 11.53
N ASP A 148 21.73 -2.78 10.36
CA ASP A 148 21.10 -2.55 9.05
C ASP A 148 21.57 -3.58 8.00
N SER A 149 21.11 -3.46 6.75
CA SER A 149 21.43 -4.42 5.68
C SER A 149 22.91 -4.45 5.25
N LEU A 150 23.78 -3.62 5.83
CA LEU A 150 25.23 -3.75 5.64
C LEU A 150 25.85 -4.79 6.58
N ASP A 151 25.15 -5.21 7.64
CA ASP A 151 25.62 -6.26 8.54
C ASP A 151 25.52 -7.63 7.87
N SER A 152 26.60 -8.41 7.90
CA SER A 152 26.65 -9.73 7.25
C SER A 152 25.66 -10.75 7.80
N ASP A 153 25.23 -10.55 9.05
CA ASP A 153 24.27 -11.40 9.74
C ASP A 153 22.89 -10.70 9.87
N TRP A 154 22.65 -9.62 9.10
CA TRP A 154 21.45 -8.78 9.15
C TRP A 154 20.16 -9.60 9.19
N ARG A 155 20.00 -10.55 8.26
CA ARG A 155 18.80 -11.39 8.19
C ARG A 155 18.48 -12.08 9.52
N ASP A 156 19.48 -12.66 10.16
CA ASP A 156 19.31 -13.44 11.38
C ASP A 156 19.23 -12.51 12.60
N GLU A 157 20.05 -11.46 12.67
CA GLU A 157 20.02 -10.48 13.75
C GLU A 157 18.71 -9.70 13.79
N SER A 158 18.22 -9.20 12.65
CA SER A 158 16.94 -8.48 12.58
C SER A 158 15.76 -9.37 12.98
N SER A 159 15.77 -10.62 12.50
CA SER A 159 14.73 -11.62 12.81
C SER A 159 14.71 -11.95 14.29
N ASN A 160 15.87 -12.01 14.94
CA ASN A 160 15.98 -12.32 16.36
C ASN A 160 15.66 -11.11 17.24
N LEU A 161 16.18 -9.93 16.89
CA LEU A 161 16.06 -8.71 17.68
C LEU A 161 14.63 -8.17 17.68
N TRP A 162 13.98 -8.18 16.52
CA TRP A 162 12.61 -7.66 16.36
C TRP A 162 11.60 -8.76 16.09
N HIS A 163 11.97 -10.03 16.28
CA HIS A 163 11.07 -11.18 16.16
C HIS A 163 10.29 -11.21 14.84
N GLY A 164 10.95 -10.88 13.72
CA GLY A 164 10.35 -10.87 12.38
C GLY A 164 9.57 -9.59 12.01
N ASN A 165 9.50 -8.59 12.90
CA ASN A 165 8.84 -7.31 12.61
C ASN A 165 9.67 -6.36 11.73
N VAL A 166 10.94 -6.69 11.45
CA VAL A 166 11.80 -5.89 10.57
C VAL A 166 12.43 -6.81 9.53
N GLN A 167 12.03 -6.65 8.27
CA GLN A 167 12.42 -7.53 7.17
C GLN A 167 12.78 -6.74 5.91
N SER A 168 13.71 -7.29 5.14
CA SER A 168 14.24 -6.73 3.88
C SER A 168 14.21 -7.78 2.77
N GLU A 169 14.83 -7.48 1.63
CA GLU A 169 15.05 -8.45 0.55
C GLU A 169 15.71 -9.76 1.00
N GLU A 170 16.61 -9.74 1.99
CA GLU A 170 17.27 -10.94 2.51
C GLU A 170 16.30 -11.92 3.19
N HIS A 171 15.14 -11.43 3.61
CA HIS A 171 14.04 -12.22 4.16
C HIS A 171 13.09 -12.74 3.08
N GLY A 172 13.30 -12.36 1.82
CA GLY A 172 12.44 -12.71 0.69
C GLY A 172 11.17 -11.87 0.61
N VAL A 173 11.19 -10.64 1.14
CA VAL A 173 10.06 -9.72 1.06
C VAL A 173 9.81 -9.35 -0.41
N PRO A 174 8.60 -9.59 -0.95
CA PRO A 174 8.30 -9.23 -2.33
C PRO A 174 7.82 -7.79 -2.44
N VAL A 175 7.99 -7.21 -3.63
CA VAL A 175 7.30 -5.98 -4.04
C VAL A 175 5.79 -6.15 -3.89
N HIS A 176 5.11 -5.10 -3.43
CA HIS A 176 3.65 -5.07 -3.31
C HIS A 176 3.08 -4.06 -4.31
N ASN A 177 2.55 -4.54 -5.42
CA ASN A 177 1.80 -3.70 -6.35
C ASN A 177 0.32 -4.10 -6.39
N PRO A 178 -0.59 -3.12 -6.43
CA PRO A 178 -1.95 -3.37 -6.87
C PRO A 178 -1.98 -3.94 -8.29
N VAL A 179 -2.95 -4.80 -8.56
CA VAL A 179 -3.15 -5.38 -9.90
C VAL A 179 -3.29 -4.24 -10.92
N SER A 180 -2.58 -4.37 -12.04
CA SER A 180 -2.54 -3.39 -13.14
C SER A 180 -1.79 -2.08 -12.85
N ILE A 181 -0.96 -2.04 -11.82
CA ILE A 181 0.02 -0.96 -11.61
C ILE A 181 1.40 -1.59 -11.69
N ASP A 182 2.17 -1.16 -12.69
CA ASP A 182 3.53 -1.64 -12.93
C ASP A 182 4.53 -1.05 -11.90
N ASP A 183 5.71 -1.66 -11.82
CA ASP A 183 6.79 -1.26 -10.93
C ASP A 183 7.21 0.19 -11.17
N TYR A 184 7.67 0.85 -10.09
CA TYR A 184 8.36 2.12 -10.24
C TYR A 184 9.67 1.91 -11.00
N VAL A 185 9.92 2.76 -11.99
CA VAL A 185 11.22 2.85 -12.66
C VAL A 185 11.89 4.14 -12.20
N ALA A 186 13.04 4.01 -11.56
CA ALA A 186 13.86 5.14 -11.18
C ALA A 186 14.55 5.75 -12.40
N ASP A 187 14.79 7.07 -12.35
CA ASP A 187 15.64 7.74 -13.33
C ASP A 187 17.06 7.17 -13.31
N ASP A 188 17.65 6.93 -14.49
CA ASP A 188 19.06 6.62 -14.58
C ASP A 188 19.86 7.92 -14.70
N ILE A 189 20.47 8.34 -13.60
CA ILE A 189 21.27 9.57 -13.56
C ILE A 189 22.45 9.60 -14.57
N ALA A 190 22.81 8.46 -15.16
CA ALA A 190 23.83 8.38 -16.20
C ALA A 190 23.32 8.73 -17.60
N THR A 191 22.00 8.77 -17.81
CA THR A 191 21.37 9.17 -19.07
C THR A 191 21.01 10.67 -19.03
N VAL A 192 20.69 11.24 -20.20
CA VAL A 192 20.21 12.63 -20.31
C VAL A 192 18.69 12.70 -20.45
N THR A 193 18.05 11.54 -20.52
CA THR A 193 16.61 11.38 -20.69
C THR A 193 16.03 10.99 -19.35
N ASP A 194 14.90 11.58 -18.96
CA ASP A 194 14.21 11.15 -17.76
C ASP A 194 13.48 9.84 -18.06
N GLU A 195 13.91 8.75 -17.44
CA GLU A 195 13.28 7.44 -17.54
C GLU A 195 12.31 7.14 -16.39
N THR A 196 12.05 8.13 -15.52
CA THR A 196 11.20 7.94 -14.35
C THR A 196 9.78 7.53 -14.74
N GLU A 197 9.37 6.34 -14.29
CA GLU A 197 8.00 5.86 -14.44
C GLU A 197 7.39 5.60 -13.06
N ASN A 198 6.42 6.42 -12.66
CA ASN A 198 5.64 6.21 -11.44
C ASN A 198 4.16 6.03 -11.78
N HIS A 199 3.80 4.80 -12.15
CA HIS A 199 2.45 4.44 -12.58
C HIS A 199 1.38 4.71 -11.51
N GLY A 200 1.71 4.48 -10.23
CA GLY A 200 0.81 4.79 -9.12
C GLY A 200 0.57 6.29 -8.97
N TYR A 201 1.63 7.10 -9.01
CA TYR A 201 1.52 8.56 -8.97
C TYR A 201 0.66 9.11 -10.11
N ARG A 202 0.83 8.55 -11.32
CA ARG A 202 0.07 8.96 -12.50
C ARG A 202 -1.46 8.85 -12.32
N LEU A 203 -1.95 7.96 -11.47
CA LEU A 203 -3.39 7.78 -11.20
C LEU A 203 -3.97 8.75 -10.16
N ILE A 204 -3.14 9.27 -9.25
CA ILE A 204 -3.58 10.13 -8.14
C ILE A 204 -3.16 11.59 -8.31
N GLN A 205 -2.23 11.87 -9.23
CA GLN A 205 -1.84 13.24 -9.52
C GLN A 205 -3.07 14.04 -10.00
N PRO A 206 -3.11 15.36 -9.71
CA PRO A 206 -4.13 16.23 -10.25
C PRO A 206 -4.24 16.12 -11.78
N VAL A 207 -5.39 16.51 -12.31
CA VAL A 207 -5.57 16.63 -13.76
C VAL A 207 -4.51 17.58 -14.30
N ASN A 208 -3.81 17.17 -15.35
CA ASN A 208 -2.85 18.05 -16.01
C ASN A 208 -3.64 19.19 -16.65
N SER A 209 -3.42 20.42 -16.19
CA SER A 209 -4.10 21.61 -16.73
C SER A 209 -3.62 21.98 -18.12
N THR A 210 -2.48 21.42 -18.54
CA THR A 210 -1.93 21.58 -19.87
C THR A 210 -2.40 20.40 -20.71
N ARG A 211 -2.94 20.69 -21.89
CA ARG A 211 -3.46 19.70 -22.83
C ARG A 211 -2.47 18.52 -22.97
N PRO A 212 -2.87 17.28 -22.62
CA PRO A 212 -2.04 16.11 -22.85
C PRO A 212 -1.65 16.04 -24.33
N SER A 213 -0.35 15.94 -24.63
CA SER A 213 0.16 15.93 -26.00
C SER A 213 0.23 14.53 -26.60
N GLU A 214 0.10 13.48 -25.78
CA GLU A 214 0.31 12.08 -26.19
C GLU A 214 -0.88 11.18 -25.89
N VAL A 215 -1.05 10.13 -26.70
CA VAL A 215 -2.18 9.17 -26.59
C VAL A 215 -2.10 8.36 -25.30
N SER A 216 -0.89 7.99 -24.85
CA SER A 216 -0.63 7.33 -23.56
C SER A 216 -1.12 8.19 -22.40
N ASP A 217 -0.79 9.47 -22.39
CA ASP A 217 -1.26 10.41 -21.37
C ASP A 217 -2.78 10.52 -21.39
N ILE A 218 -3.40 10.58 -22.57
CA ILE A 218 -4.87 10.65 -22.70
C ILE A 218 -5.55 9.40 -22.09
N GLU A 219 -5.04 8.19 -22.35
CA GLU A 219 -5.60 6.98 -21.76
C GLU A 219 -5.35 6.89 -20.25
N VAL A 220 -4.21 7.38 -19.76
CA VAL A 220 -3.91 7.46 -18.33
C VAL A 220 -4.82 8.48 -17.62
N GLU A 221 -5.06 9.66 -18.21
CA GLU A 221 -5.98 10.67 -17.67
C GLU A 221 -7.36 10.07 -17.42
N LYS A 222 -7.94 9.31 -18.38
CA LYS A 222 -9.25 8.62 -18.20
C LYS A 222 -9.31 7.70 -16.98
N GLN A 223 -8.17 7.13 -16.58
CA GLN A 223 -8.11 6.17 -15.49
C GLN A 223 -7.91 6.83 -14.12
N LYS A 224 -7.49 8.10 -14.05
CA LYS A 224 -7.20 8.75 -12.77
C LYS A 224 -8.42 8.78 -11.86
N PHE A 225 -8.18 8.61 -10.57
CA PHE A 225 -9.26 8.65 -9.60
C PHE A 225 -9.91 10.04 -9.50
N ALA A 226 -9.19 11.12 -9.82
CA ALA A 226 -9.77 12.45 -9.92
C ALA A 226 -10.90 12.57 -10.97
N TYR A 227 -10.87 11.74 -12.03
CA TYR A 227 -11.93 11.67 -13.05
C TYR A 227 -13.11 10.78 -12.64
N LYS A 228 -12.85 9.78 -11.79
CA LYS A 228 -13.84 8.77 -11.38
C LYS A 228 -14.45 9.03 -10.00
N ALA A 229 -13.91 9.99 -9.25
CA ALA A 229 -14.44 10.43 -7.97
C ALA A 229 -15.28 11.69 -8.17
N GLY A 230 -16.59 11.61 -7.95
CA GLY A 230 -17.38 12.81 -8.14
C GLY A 230 -18.84 12.74 -7.73
N LEU A 231 -19.14 12.43 -6.46
CA LEU A 231 -20.35 12.99 -5.87
C LEU A 231 -20.02 14.42 -5.39
N THR A 232 -20.45 15.42 -6.13
CA THR A 232 -20.40 16.83 -5.70
C THR A 232 -21.69 17.18 -4.98
N ILE A 233 -21.57 17.77 -3.79
CA ILE A 233 -22.72 18.30 -3.05
C ILE A 233 -22.62 19.82 -3.07
N GLU A 234 -23.52 20.47 -3.79
CA GLU A 234 -23.69 21.92 -3.74
C GLU A 234 -24.74 22.25 -2.69
N VAL A 235 -24.38 23.07 -1.69
CA VAL A 235 -25.30 23.48 -0.63
C VAL A 235 -25.64 24.95 -0.81
N ASP A 236 -26.89 25.25 -1.15
CA ASP A 236 -27.39 26.62 -1.17
C ASP A 236 -27.85 27.00 0.24
N THR A 237 -27.00 27.79 0.91
CA THR A 237 -27.24 28.26 2.28
C THR A 237 -28.39 29.26 2.38
N SER A 238 -28.84 29.85 1.27
CA SER A 238 -29.95 30.81 1.25
C SER A 238 -31.31 30.14 1.17
N SER A 239 -31.41 29.02 0.45
CA SER A 239 -32.63 28.22 0.33
C SER A 239 -32.68 27.02 1.29
N GLY A 240 -31.55 26.69 1.95
CA GLY A 240 -31.44 25.52 2.82
C GLY A 240 -31.51 24.20 2.07
N SER A 241 -31.14 24.22 0.79
CA SER A 241 -31.20 23.04 -0.10
C SER A 241 -29.80 22.54 -0.44
N ALA A 242 -29.71 21.24 -0.74
CA ALA A 242 -28.49 20.62 -1.23
C ALA A 242 -28.80 19.89 -2.53
N THR A 243 -27.97 20.11 -3.55
CA THR A 243 -28.03 19.42 -4.83
C THR A 243 -26.85 18.47 -4.93
N LEU A 244 -27.15 17.22 -5.30
CA LEU A 244 -26.15 16.19 -5.54
C LEU A 244 -25.92 16.09 -7.04
N TYR A 245 -24.67 16.21 -7.47
CA TYR A 245 -24.27 15.95 -8.85
C TYR A 245 -23.30 14.78 -8.88
N ALA A 246 -23.61 13.77 -9.70
CA ALA A 246 -22.59 12.92 -10.27
C ALA A 246 -22.06 13.67 -11.51
N TYR A 247 -20.77 13.97 -11.52
CA TYR A 247 -20.13 14.52 -12.70
C TYR A 247 -19.01 13.57 -13.12
N GLU A 248 -18.86 13.42 -14.42
CA GLU A 248 -17.63 12.92 -15.02
C GLU A 248 -16.84 14.15 -15.49
N ARG A 249 -15.53 14.03 -15.64
CA ARG A 249 -14.80 15.04 -16.42
C ARG A 249 -14.45 14.42 -17.77
N ASP A 250 -14.57 15.19 -18.85
CA ASP A 250 -14.16 14.71 -20.16
C ASP A 250 -12.63 14.66 -20.29
N LEU A 251 -12.14 14.22 -21.45
CA LEU A 251 -10.70 14.11 -21.74
C LEU A 251 -9.92 15.43 -21.61
N TYR A 252 -10.61 16.54 -21.40
CA TYR A 252 -10.05 17.88 -21.30
C TYR A 252 -10.18 18.45 -19.88
N GLY A 253 -10.71 17.67 -18.94
CA GLY A 253 -10.90 18.10 -17.55
C GLY A 253 -12.14 18.97 -17.37
N ASP A 254 -12.99 19.15 -18.39
CA ASP A 254 -14.24 19.89 -18.27
C ASP A 254 -15.27 19.04 -17.52
N ILE A 255 -16.06 19.67 -16.65
CA ILE A 255 -17.11 18.99 -15.89
C ILE A 255 -18.25 18.64 -16.85
N VAL A 256 -18.50 17.35 -17.02
CA VAL A 256 -19.64 16.80 -17.75
C VAL A 256 -20.62 16.19 -16.76
N TYR A 257 -21.79 16.80 -16.67
CA TYR A 257 -22.87 16.29 -15.83
C TYR A 257 -23.66 15.22 -16.59
N ASP A 258 -24.20 14.24 -15.86
CA ASP A 258 -25.09 13.21 -16.42
C ASP A 258 -26.25 13.88 -17.20
N GLY A 259 -26.36 13.55 -18.50
CA GLY A 259 -27.37 14.09 -19.40
C GLY A 259 -26.99 15.34 -20.21
N SER A 260 -25.75 15.84 -20.15
CA SER A 260 -25.29 17.01 -20.93
C SER A 260 -24.32 16.67 -22.07
N THR A 261 -24.51 17.27 -23.24
CA THR A 261 -23.50 17.29 -24.32
C THR A 261 -22.26 18.09 -23.90
N PRO A 262 -21.04 17.68 -24.28
CA PRO A 262 -19.81 18.39 -23.93
C PRO A 262 -19.86 19.88 -24.32
N GLY A 263 -19.52 20.78 -23.41
CA GLY A 263 -19.49 22.23 -23.64
C GLY A 263 -20.81 22.97 -23.40
N ALA A 264 -21.86 22.30 -22.93
CA ALA A 264 -23.07 22.96 -22.44
C ALA A 264 -23.07 22.96 -20.92
N TYR A 265 -23.03 24.13 -20.28
CA TYR A 265 -23.50 24.25 -18.89
C TYR A 265 -24.96 23.81 -18.88
N PRO A 266 -25.34 22.71 -18.23
CA PRO A 266 -26.74 22.31 -18.20
C PRO A 266 -27.49 23.33 -17.35
N SER A 267 -28.44 24.04 -17.98
CA SER A 267 -29.60 24.57 -17.25
C SER A 267 -30.49 23.38 -16.91
N ALA A 268 -30.04 22.49 -16.02
CA ALA A 268 -30.85 21.40 -15.54
C ALA A 268 -31.91 22.00 -14.62
N THR A 269 -33.17 21.97 -15.06
CA THR A 269 -34.31 22.16 -14.16
C THR A 269 -34.22 21.07 -13.09
N PRO A 270 -34.18 21.43 -11.79
CA PRO A 270 -33.90 20.45 -10.74
C PRO A 270 -35.02 19.42 -10.62
N GLU A 271 -34.70 18.13 -10.76
CA GLU A 271 -35.51 17.08 -10.17
C GLU A 271 -35.38 17.16 -8.65
N SER A 272 -36.33 17.85 -8.01
CA SER A 272 -36.31 18.07 -6.56
C SER A 272 -36.64 16.78 -5.82
N TRP A 273 -35.63 16.05 -5.34
CA TRP A 273 -35.82 15.03 -4.30
C TRP A 273 -35.92 15.72 -2.94
N ARG A 274 -37.16 15.97 -2.48
CA ARG A 274 -37.42 16.59 -1.18
C ARG A 274 -37.30 15.56 -0.06
N TRP A 275 -36.24 15.64 0.75
CA TRP A 275 -36.20 15.01 2.06
C TRP A 275 -37.23 15.68 2.99
N ARG A 276 -38.30 14.96 3.38
CA ARG A 276 -39.19 15.40 4.46
C ARG A 276 -38.57 15.02 5.80
N THR A 277 -38.01 15.98 6.52
CA THR A 277 -37.81 15.83 7.96
C THR A 277 -39.14 16.10 8.66
N SER A 278 -39.74 15.11 9.32
CA SER A 278 -40.85 15.40 10.24
C SER A 278 -40.29 16.09 11.50
N PRO A 279 -40.92 17.15 12.00
CA PRO A 279 -40.55 17.67 13.32
C PRO A 279 -41.04 16.67 14.37
N ARG A 280 -40.11 16.11 15.15
CA ARG A 280 -40.48 15.55 16.47
C ARG A 280 -40.89 16.72 17.36
N THR A 281 -42.18 16.88 17.58
CA THR A 281 -42.69 17.69 18.69
C THR A 281 -42.27 17.03 20.01
N ARG A 282 -41.79 17.85 20.95
CA ARG A 282 -41.56 17.49 22.34
C ARG A 282 -42.86 17.04 23.02
#